data_AF-A0A968J4J2-F1
#
_entry.id   AF-A0A968J4J2-F1
#
_cell.length_a   1.000
_cell.length_b   1.000
_cell.length_c   1.000
_cell.angle_alpha   90.00
_cell.angle_beta   90.00
_cell.angle_gamma   90.00
#
_symmetry.space_group_name_H-M   'P 1'
#
loop_
_entity.id
_entity.type
_entity.pdbx_description
1 polymer ?
#
loop_
_entity_poly.entity_id
_entity_poly.type
_entity_poly.pdbx_seq_one_letter_code
_entity_poly.pdbx_strand_id
1 'polypeptide(L)'
;MARPKILASGPVETTLQGSSGVLLFAGLRDDPFFFDFEGFNDGLAFCNGVVGDDFFLGLNVSAIVIDVPTSLLGSGQIGFWGVTRA
;
A
#
# COMPACT_ATOMS: atom_id res chain seq x y z
N MET A 1 -17.53 -17.41 -14.82
CA MET A 1 -16.91 -16.32 -14.03
C MET A 1 -16.90 -15.08 -14.93
N ALA A 2 -17.46 -13.95 -14.49
CA ALA A 2 -17.48 -12.73 -15.29
C ALA A 2 -16.07 -12.16 -15.45
N ARG A 3 -15.77 -11.54 -16.60
CA ARG A 3 -14.49 -10.90 -16.84
C ARG A 3 -14.34 -9.69 -15.89
N PRO A 4 -13.20 -9.52 -15.21
CA PRO A 4 -12.97 -8.36 -14.38
C PRO A 4 -13.09 -7.06 -15.20
N LYS A 5 -13.81 -6.08 -14.67
CA LYS A 5 -13.86 -4.74 -15.23
C LYS A 5 -12.61 -3.97 -14.80
N ILE A 6 -11.85 -3.44 -15.76
CA ILE A 6 -10.73 -2.55 -15.48
C ILE A 6 -11.30 -1.18 -15.05
N LEU A 7 -10.89 -0.69 -13.87
CA LEU A 7 -11.36 0.58 -13.33
C LEU A 7 -10.45 1.76 -13.68
N ALA A 8 -9.14 1.51 -13.82
CA ALA A 8 -8.16 2.46 -14.36
C ALA A 8 -6.95 1.69 -14.93
N SER A 9 -6.23 2.33 -15.84
CA SER A 9 -4.97 1.84 -16.40
C SER A 9 -4.18 3.03 -16.94
N GLY A 10 -2.86 3.02 -16.78
CA GLY A 10 -2.01 4.13 -17.19
C GLY A 10 -0.55 3.94 -16.77
N PRO A 11 0.29 4.96 -16.94
CA PRO A 11 1.69 4.92 -16.54
C PRO A 11 1.86 4.82 -15.02
N VAL A 12 2.98 4.23 -14.60
CA VAL A 12 3.49 4.31 -13.22
C VAL A 12 3.90 5.74 -12.86
N GLU A 13 4.17 6.01 -11.58
CA GLU A 13 4.53 7.34 -11.05
C GLU A 13 3.45 8.42 -11.28
N THR A 14 2.22 8.00 -11.57
CA THR A 14 1.09 8.89 -11.84
C THR A 14 -0.10 8.48 -10.98
N THR A 15 -0.76 9.45 -10.34
CA THR A 15 -2.07 9.20 -9.73
C THR A 15 -3.12 9.10 -10.82
N LEU A 16 -3.58 7.88 -11.09
CA LEU A 16 -4.59 7.58 -12.10
C LEU A 16 -5.99 7.74 -11.50
N GLN A 17 -6.81 8.57 -12.14
CA GLN A 17 -8.24 8.66 -11.84
C GLN A 17 -9.00 7.57 -12.60
N GLY A 18 -9.58 6.64 -11.86
CA GLY A 18 -10.41 5.57 -12.38
C GLY A 18 -11.90 5.90 -12.40
N SER A 19 -12.67 5.00 -12.99
CA SER A 19 -14.13 5.06 -12.92
C SER A 19 -14.63 4.90 -11.47
N SER A 20 -15.81 5.44 -11.18
CA SER A 20 -16.46 5.36 -9.86
C SER A 20 -15.68 6.00 -8.71
N GLY A 21 -14.77 6.94 -9.01
CA GLY A 21 -14.02 7.69 -7.98
C GLY A 21 -12.84 6.95 -7.38
N VAL A 22 -12.44 5.81 -7.94
CA VAL A 22 -11.23 5.06 -7.52
C VAL A 22 -9.97 5.81 -7.97
N LEU A 23 -8.96 5.90 -7.10
CA LEU A 23 -7.62 6.35 -7.49
C LEU A 23 -6.62 5.20 -7.40
N LEU A 24 -5.70 5.14 -8.36
CA LEU A 24 -4.62 4.15 -8.39
C LEU A 24 -3.27 4.84 -8.53
N PHE A 25 -2.27 4.35 -7.82
CA PHE A 25 -0.86 4.72 -8.00
C PHE A 25 0.02 3.48 -7.86
N ALA A 26 1.04 3.39 -8.71
CA ALA A 26 2.13 2.43 -8.56
C ALA A 26 3.44 3.13 -8.91
N GLY A 27 4.44 3.03 -8.03
CA GLY A 27 5.70 3.76 -8.19
C GLY A 27 6.47 3.92 -6.89
N LEU A 28 7.52 4.73 -6.93
CA LEU A 28 8.30 5.13 -5.77
C LEU A 28 7.55 6.16 -4.94
N ARG A 29 7.57 5.97 -3.62
CA ARG A 29 7.00 6.93 -2.68
C ARG A 29 7.71 6.83 -1.34
N ASP A 30 7.76 7.93 -0.60
CA ASP A 30 8.14 7.88 0.80
C ASP A 30 7.24 6.88 1.54
N ASP A 31 7.82 6.06 2.42
CA ASP A 31 7.07 5.10 3.21
C ASP A 31 6.05 5.83 4.10
N PRO A 32 4.73 5.59 3.94
CA PRO A 32 3.72 6.24 4.75
C PRO A 32 3.56 5.58 6.13
N PHE A 33 4.26 4.47 6.39
CA PHE A 33 4.15 3.70 7.62
C PHE A 33 5.45 3.74 8.40
N PHE A 34 5.30 3.76 9.73
CA PHE A 34 6.41 3.52 10.63
C PHE A 34 6.81 2.04 10.57
N PHE A 35 8.11 1.76 10.42
CA PHE A 35 8.61 0.40 10.60
C PHE A 35 10.04 0.33 11.18
N ASP A 36 10.14 -0.33 12.33
CA ASP A 36 11.40 -0.64 13.02
C ASP A 36 12.11 -1.85 12.35
N PHE A 37 12.82 -1.56 11.26
CA PHE A 37 13.56 -2.57 10.49
C PHE A 37 14.78 -3.11 11.25
N GLU A 38 15.40 -2.31 12.12
CA GLU A 38 16.51 -2.77 12.95
C GLU A 38 16.05 -3.81 13.96
N GLY A 39 14.94 -3.55 14.69
CA GLY A 39 14.33 -4.50 15.60
C GLY A 39 13.85 -5.77 14.90
N PHE A 40 13.35 -5.67 13.66
CA PHE A 40 13.04 -6.86 12.84
C PHE A 40 14.29 -7.74 12.64
N ASN A 41 15.43 -7.15 12.26
CA ASN A 41 16.69 -7.85 12.03
C ASN A 41 17.33 -8.36 13.34
N ASP A 42 17.07 -7.71 14.47
CA ASP A 42 17.49 -8.13 15.81
C ASP A 42 16.50 -9.12 16.47
N GLY A 43 16.00 -10.08 15.68
CA GLY A 43 15.17 -11.17 16.21
C GLY A 43 13.76 -10.73 16.65
N LEU A 44 13.15 -9.78 15.93
CA LEU A 44 11.83 -9.22 16.23
C LEU A 44 11.78 -8.43 17.57
N ALA A 45 12.92 -7.89 18.00
CA ALA A 45 13.05 -7.04 19.18
C ALA A 45 12.55 -5.61 18.91
N PHE A 46 11.31 -5.47 18.43
CA PHE A 46 10.72 -4.19 18.08
C PHE A 46 10.62 -3.24 19.27
N CYS A 47 10.97 -1.97 19.05
CA CYS A 47 10.67 -0.86 19.96
C CYS A 47 11.04 -1.15 21.43
N ASN A 48 12.21 -1.74 21.69
CA ASN A 48 12.66 -2.35 22.96
C ASN A 48 12.62 -1.40 24.19
N GLY A 49 11.41 -1.03 24.64
CA GLY A 49 11.15 -0.06 25.72
C GLY A 49 11.23 1.43 25.31
N VAL A 50 11.47 1.73 24.04
CA VAL A 50 11.61 3.10 23.48
C VAL A 50 10.83 3.21 22.17
N VAL A 51 10.73 4.43 21.60
CA VAL A 51 10.28 4.58 20.21
C VAL A 51 11.32 3.91 19.31
N GLY A 52 10.92 2.90 18.54
CA GLY A 52 11.79 2.23 17.57
C GLY A 52 12.25 3.18 16.46
N ASP A 53 13.30 2.80 15.72
CA ASP A 53 13.78 3.64 14.63
C ASP A 53 12.87 3.54 13.41
N ASP A 54 12.45 4.68 12.86
CA ASP A 54 11.63 4.70 11.65
C ASP A 54 12.55 4.60 10.42
N PHE A 55 13.08 3.41 10.20
CA PHE A 55 14.18 3.18 9.26
C PHE A 55 13.87 3.68 7.84
N PHE A 56 12.62 3.57 7.41
CA PHE A 56 12.19 3.96 6.06
C PHE A 56 11.75 5.43 5.97
N LEU A 57 11.78 6.19 7.06
CA LEU A 57 11.41 7.61 7.06
C LEU A 57 12.28 8.40 6.07
N GLY A 58 11.63 9.03 5.09
CA GLY A 58 12.28 9.82 4.04
C GLY A 58 13.01 8.98 2.98
N LEU A 59 12.86 7.66 3.00
CA LEU A 59 13.34 6.76 1.95
C LEU A 59 12.19 6.41 0.99
N ASN A 60 12.53 6.32 -0.30
CA ASN A 60 11.58 5.83 -1.30
C ASN A 60 11.44 4.31 -1.22
N VAL A 61 10.20 3.83 -1.13
CA VAL A 61 9.81 2.42 -1.26
C VAL A 61 8.95 2.21 -2.51
N SER A 62 8.91 0.98 -3.02
CA SER A 62 7.98 0.59 -4.09
C SER A 62 6.57 0.45 -3.51
N ALA A 63 5.65 1.31 -3.94
CA ALA A 63 4.29 1.36 -3.42
C ALA A 63 3.25 1.02 -4.49
N ILE A 64 2.18 0.33 -4.06
CA ILE A 64 0.90 0.25 -4.77
C ILE A 64 -0.15 0.86 -3.84
N VAL A 65 -0.81 1.93 -4.29
CA VAL A 65 -1.82 2.65 -3.51
C VAL A 65 -3.15 2.59 -4.26
N ILE A 66 -4.20 2.20 -3.54
CA ILE A 66 -5.57 2.09 -4.05
C ILE A 66 -6.47 2.90 -3.11
N ASP A 67 -7.03 4.00 -3.60
CA ASP A 67 -8.08 4.75 -2.91
C ASP A 67 -9.43 4.28 -3.44
N VAL A 68 -10.29 3.77 -2.55
CA VAL A 68 -11.59 3.22 -2.90
C VAL A 68 -12.66 3.93 -2.06
N PRO A 69 -13.62 4.64 -2.70
CA PRO A 69 -14.76 5.18 -1.99
C PRO A 69 -15.50 4.11 -1.19
N THR A 70 -15.79 4.38 0.08
CA THR A 70 -16.46 3.42 0.99
C THR A 70 -17.77 2.88 0.44
N SER A 71 -18.48 3.67 -0.38
CA SER A 71 -19.71 3.26 -1.06
C SER A 71 -19.53 2.06 -2.00
N LEU A 72 -18.31 1.78 -2.47
CA LEU A 72 -17.99 0.63 -3.31
C LEU A 72 -17.64 -0.64 -2.51
N LEU A 73 -17.32 -0.51 -1.22
CA LEU A 73 -16.87 -1.63 -0.37
C LEU A 73 -18.04 -2.42 0.24
N GLY A 74 -19.25 -1.84 0.23
CA GLY A 74 -20.45 -2.45 0.80
C GLY A 74 -20.42 -2.50 2.34
N SER A 75 -21.27 -3.33 2.92
CA SER A 75 -21.30 -3.58 4.38
C SER A 75 -20.71 -4.96 4.70
N GLY A 76 -19.90 -5.04 5.76
CA GLY A 76 -19.32 -6.29 6.24
C GLY A 76 -17.79 -6.28 6.23
N GLN A 77 -17.21 -7.48 6.23
CA GLN A 77 -15.75 -7.66 6.27
C GLN A 77 -15.16 -7.46 4.88
N ILE A 78 -14.14 -6.59 4.80
CA ILE A 78 -13.39 -6.34 3.57
C ILE A 78 -12.15 -7.24 3.57
N GLY A 79 -11.96 -7.99 2.47
CA GLY A 79 -10.77 -8.80 2.24
C GLY A 79 -9.90 -8.19 1.14
N PHE A 80 -8.58 -8.22 1.35
CA PHE A 80 -7.60 -7.77 0.36
C PHE A 80 -6.68 -8.94 0.01
N TRP A 81 -6.35 -9.09 -1.27
CA TRP A 81 -5.40 -10.10 -1.76
C TRP A 81 -4.47 -9.47 -2.79
N GLY A 82 -3.18 -9.68 -2.62
CA GLY A 82 -2.14 -9.25 -3.55
C GLY A 82 -1.24 -10.43 -3.90
N VAL A 83 -0.76 -10.45 -5.14
CA VAL A 83 0.28 -11.40 -5.58
C VAL A 83 1.39 -10.59 -6.23
N THR A 84 2.58 -10.63 -5.66
CA THR A 84 3.80 -10.25 -6.36
C THR A 84 4.33 -11.48 -7.09
N ARG A 85 4.79 -11.32 -8.34
CA ARG A 85 5.49 -12.37 -9.07
C ARG A 85 6.91 -11.86 -9.35
N ALA A 86 7.88 -12.75 -9.15
CA ALA A 86 9.25 -12.52 -9.57
C ALA A 86 9.37 -12.58 -11.10
#